data_AF-A0AAN1E4Q2-F1
#
_entry.id   AF-A0AAN1E4Q2-F1
#
_cell.length_a   1.000
_cell.length_b   1.000
_cell.length_c   1.000
_cell.angle_alpha   90.00
_cell.angle_beta   90.00
_cell.angle_gamma   90.00
#
_symmetry.space_group_name_H-M   'P 1'
#
loop_
_entity.id
_entity.type
_entity.pdbx_description
1 polymer ?
#
loop_
_entity_poly.entity_id
_entity_poly.type
_entity_poly.pdbx_seq_one_letter_code
_entity_poly.pdbx_strand_id
1 'polypeptide(L)'
;MPGTYQGAEAGANFDYGDAGALSFSYMWTNEYKAPWHLEMDEFYQNDKTTKVDYLHSLGAKYDFKNNFVLEAAFGQAEGYIDQYFAKASYKFDIAGSPLTTSYQFYGTRDKVDDRSVNDLYDGTAWLQALTFGYRAADVVDLRLEGTWVKADGQQGYFLQRMTPTYASSNGRLDIWWDNRSDFNANGEKAVFFGAMYDLKNWNLPGFAIGASYVYAWDAKPATWQSNPDAYYDKNRTIEESAYSLDAVYTIQDGRAKGTMFKLHFTEYDNHSDIPSWGGGYGNIFQDERDVKFMVIAPFTIF
;
A
#
# COMPACT_ATOMS: atom_id res chain seq x y z
N MET A 1 14.18 -9.31 2.48
CA MET A 1 14.13 -8.99 3.93
C MET A 1 13.04 -7.95 4.15
N PRO A 2 12.32 -7.90 5.27
CA PRO A 2 11.42 -6.78 5.54
C PRO A 2 12.21 -5.48 5.75
N GLY A 3 11.57 -4.34 5.49
CA GLY A 3 12.12 -3.04 5.90
C GLY A 3 12.19 -2.97 7.42
N THR A 4 13.22 -2.34 7.96
CA THR A 4 13.49 -2.33 9.42
C THR A 4 13.82 -0.93 9.89
N TYR A 5 13.25 -0.54 11.03
CA TYR A 5 13.52 0.73 11.71
C TYR A 5 14.45 0.52 12.91
N GLN A 6 15.36 1.47 13.15
CA GLN A 6 16.09 1.58 14.41
C GLN A 6 15.38 2.59 15.30
N GLY A 7 14.99 2.17 16.49
CA GLY A 7 14.26 3.05 17.40
C GLY A 7 13.69 2.33 18.61
N ALA A 8 12.61 2.92 19.15
CA ALA A 8 11.88 2.41 20.29
C ALA A 8 10.39 2.35 19.97
N GLU A 9 9.72 1.30 20.45
CA GLU A 9 8.27 1.15 20.39
C GLU A 9 7.75 0.84 21.79
N ALA A 10 6.65 1.48 22.16
CA ALA A 10 5.91 1.18 23.37
C ALA A 10 4.41 1.18 23.06
N GLY A 11 3.68 0.21 23.59
CA GLY A 11 2.25 0.12 23.40
C GLY A 11 1.57 -0.59 24.55
N ALA A 12 0.26 -0.50 24.60
CA ALA A 12 -0.55 -1.25 25.55
C ALA A 12 -1.84 -1.74 24.89
N ASN A 13 -2.43 -2.76 25.50
CA ASN A 13 -3.71 -3.31 25.14
C ASN A 13 -4.58 -3.42 26.40
N PHE A 14 -5.74 -2.78 26.38
CA PHE A 14 -6.72 -2.80 27.46
C PHE A 14 -7.99 -3.48 26.97
N ASP A 15 -8.29 -4.64 27.56
CA ASP A 15 -9.52 -5.38 27.31
C ASP A 15 -10.57 -5.02 28.36
N TYR A 16 -11.71 -4.49 27.93
CA TYR A 16 -12.84 -4.09 28.78
C TYR A 16 -13.99 -5.11 28.77
N GLY A 17 -13.71 -6.38 28.46
CA GLY A 17 -14.71 -7.43 28.32
C GLY A 17 -15.62 -7.13 27.13
N ASP A 18 -16.93 -7.21 27.32
CA ASP A 18 -17.92 -7.00 26.26
C ASP A 18 -17.96 -5.56 25.72
N ALA A 19 -17.41 -4.59 26.46
CA ALA A 19 -17.38 -3.19 26.02
C ALA A 19 -16.38 -2.95 24.87
N GLY A 20 -15.42 -3.84 24.66
CA GLY A 20 -14.41 -3.75 23.60
C GLY A 20 -12.97 -3.85 24.11
N ALA A 21 -12.01 -3.68 23.19
CA ALA A 21 -10.59 -3.66 23.50
C ALA A 21 -9.90 -2.46 22.82
N LEU A 22 -9.18 -1.66 23.61
CA LEU A 22 -8.37 -0.54 23.13
C LEU A 22 -6.90 -0.95 23.10
N SER A 23 -6.29 -0.91 21.93
CA SER A 23 -4.84 -1.02 21.77
C SER A 23 -4.26 0.27 21.23
N PHE A 24 -3.11 0.70 21.74
CA PHE A 24 -2.35 1.81 21.17
C PHE A 24 -0.86 1.47 21.10
N SER A 25 -0.16 2.08 20.17
CA SER A 25 1.30 2.00 20.05
C SER A 25 1.87 3.38 19.71
N TYR A 26 3.02 3.67 20.29
CA TYR A 26 3.87 4.78 19.96
C TYR A 26 5.23 4.24 19.49
N MET A 27 5.71 4.76 18.36
CA MET A 27 7.00 4.44 17.79
C MET A 27 7.79 5.73 17.60
N TRP A 28 9.08 5.70 17.94
CA TRP A 28 10.07 6.70 17.57
C TRP A 28 11.24 6.01 16.86
N THR A 29 11.79 6.62 15.82
CA THR A 29 12.86 6.06 15.00
C THR A 29 13.78 7.14 14.45
N ASN A 30 15.07 6.81 14.26
CA ASN A 30 16.08 7.71 13.70
C ASN A 30 16.73 7.20 12.41
N GLU A 31 16.59 5.91 12.10
CA GLU A 31 17.10 5.33 10.85
C GLU A 31 16.15 4.25 10.29
N TYR A 32 16.24 4.01 8.99
CA TYR A 32 15.51 2.96 8.29
C TYR A 32 16.41 2.19 7.34
N LYS A 33 16.20 0.88 7.24
CA LYS A 33 16.82 0.02 6.23
C LYS A 33 15.76 -0.58 5.34
N ALA A 34 15.83 -0.27 4.04
CA ALA A 34 14.99 -0.89 3.04
C ALA A 34 15.29 -2.39 2.85
N PRO A 35 14.32 -3.21 2.38
CA PRO A 35 14.48 -4.63 2.09
C PRO A 35 15.70 -5.07 1.29
N TRP A 36 16.20 -4.18 0.43
CA TRP A 36 17.32 -4.40 -0.51
C TRP A 36 18.61 -3.69 -0.09
N HIS A 37 18.63 -3.02 1.06
CA HIS A 37 19.83 -2.38 1.62
C HIS A 37 20.51 -3.27 2.65
N LEU A 38 21.82 -3.12 2.79
CA LEU A 38 22.63 -3.85 3.77
C LEU A 38 22.77 -3.05 5.07
N GLU A 39 22.81 -1.73 4.98
CA GLU A 39 23.06 -0.79 6.07
C GLU A 39 21.80 0.04 6.36
N MET A 40 21.79 0.71 7.52
CA MET A 40 20.72 1.65 7.89
C MET A 40 20.97 3.00 7.22
N ASP A 41 19.90 3.62 6.72
CA ASP A 41 19.92 4.95 6.12
C ASP A 41 19.31 5.99 7.08
N GLU A 42 19.86 7.19 7.05
CA GLU A 42 19.28 8.36 7.70
C GLU A 42 18.12 8.93 6.88
N PHE A 43 17.29 9.76 7.52
CA PHE A 43 16.16 10.41 6.88
C PHE A 43 16.54 11.76 6.27
N TYR A 44 16.02 12.03 5.08
CA TYR A 44 16.25 13.28 4.34
C TYR A 44 14.94 13.80 3.73
N GLN A 45 14.87 15.12 3.57
CA GLN A 45 13.86 15.76 2.73
C GLN A 45 14.09 15.42 1.25
N ASN A 46 13.20 15.90 0.37
CA ASN A 46 13.22 15.54 -1.05
C ASN A 46 14.50 15.99 -1.79
N ASP A 47 15.18 17.02 -1.30
CA ASP A 47 16.48 17.49 -1.79
C ASP A 47 17.65 16.51 -1.56
N LYS A 48 17.44 15.46 -0.76
CA LYS A 48 18.46 14.45 -0.37
C LYS A 48 19.68 15.03 0.36
N THR A 49 19.57 16.24 0.91
CA THR A 49 20.66 16.92 1.62
C THR A 49 20.22 17.46 2.97
N THR A 50 18.98 17.94 3.09
CA THR A 50 18.42 18.40 4.36
C THR A 50 17.97 17.20 5.19
N LYS A 51 18.66 16.96 6.31
CA LYS A 51 18.38 15.84 7.22
C LYS A 51 17.07 16.05 7.99
N VAL A 52 16.40 14.95 8.29
CA VAL A 52 15.30 14.83 9.27
C VAL A 52 15.83 13.96 10.41
N ASP A 53 15.87 14.43 11.67
CA ASP A 53 16.59 13.68 12.71
C ASP A 53 15.80 12.48 13.22
N TYR A 54 14.46 12.55 13.19
CA TYR A 54 13.62 11.43 13.58
C TYR A 54 12.25 11.41 12.91
N LEU A 55 11.65 10.22 12.92
CA LEU A 55 10.23 10.01 12.66
C LEU A 55 9.57 9.48 13.94
N HIS A 56 8.30 9.82 14.16
CA HIS A 56 7.50 9.18 15.20
C HIS A 56 6.07 8.94 14.74
N SER A 57 5.39 8.00 15.39
CA SER A 57 4.00 7.67 15.09
C SER A 57 3.26 7.25 16.35
N LEU A 58 2.01 7.69 16.48
CA LEU A 58 1.06 7.26 17.51
C LEU A 58 -0.17 6.69 16.81
N GLY A 59 -0.48 5.43 17.08
CA GLY A 59 -1.66 4.75 16.56
C GLY A 59 -2.53 4.18 17.67
N ALA A 60 -3.84 4.18 17.45
CA ALA A 60 -4.82 3.52 18.30
C ALA A 60 -5.80 2.70 17.46
N LYS A 61 -6.26 1.59 18.05
CA LYS A 61 -7.30 0.72 17.52
C LYS A 61 -8.28 0.39 18.63
N TYR A 62 -9.57 0.51 18.33
CA TYR A 62 -10.65 0.04 19.18
C TYR A 62 -11.41 -1.09 18.47
N ASP A 63 -11.37 -2.28 19.06
CA ASP A 63 -12.18 -3.42 18.66
C ASP A 63 -13.44 -3.44 19.53
N PHE A 64 -14.61 -3.22 18.93
CA PHE A 64 -15.88 -3.22 19.63
C PHE A 64 -16.38 -4.62 19.98
N LYS A 65 -15.65 -5.69 19.58
CA LYS A 65 -16.01 -7.11 19.75
C LYS A 65 -17.36 -7.50 19.15
N ASN A 66 -17.86 -6.69 18.22
CA ASN A 66 -19.08 -6.92 17.45
C ASN A 66 -18.79 -6.90 15.95
N ASN A 67 -17.58 -7.31 15.56
CA ASN A 67 -17.03 -7.27 14.19
C ASN A 67 -16.75 -5.87 13.63
N PHE A 68 -16.99 -4.81 14.39
CA PHE A 68 -16.60 -3.45 14.03
C PHE A 68 -15.28 -3.07 14.70
N VAL A 69 -14.36 -2.53 13.92
CA VAL A 69 -13.05 -2.06 14.39
C VAL A 69 -12.79 -0.67 13.82
N LEU A 70 -12.35 0.23 14.69
CA LEU A 70 -11.87 1.56 14.32
C LEU A 70 -10.37 1.66 14.59
N GLU A 71 -9.65 2.23 13.64
CA GLU A 71 -8.21 2.51 13.76
C GLU A 71 -7.95 3.96 13.37
N ALA A 72 -7.03 4.61 14.06
CA ALA A 72 -6.53 5.92 13.70
C ALA A 72 -5.05 6.04 14.08
N ALA A 73 -4.26 6.75 13.26
CA ALA A 73 -2.88 7.04 13.60
C ALA A 73 -2.44 8.41 13.07
N PHE A 74 -1.44 8.96 13.74
CA PHE A 74 -0.72 10.15 13.34
C PHE A 74 0.77 9.83 13.30
N GLY A 75 1.43 10.20 12.21
CA GLY A 75 2.88 10.11 12.05
C GLY A 75 3.47 11.47 11.74
N GLN A 76 4.72 11.68 12.11
CA GLN A 76 5.45 12.89 11.74
C GLN A 76 6.93 12.60 11.48
N ALA A 77 7.43 13.12 10.36
CA ALA A 77 8.82 13.47 10.16
C ALA A 77 9.11 14.82 10.81
N GLU A 78 10.15 14.87 11.64
CA GLU A 78 10.53 16.09 12.33
C GLU A 78 10.65 17.28 11.36
N GLY A 79 9.92 18.35 11.66
CA GLY A 79 9.98 19.59 10.88
C GLY A 79 9.49 19.51 9.43
N TYR A 80 9.08 18.33 8.92
CA TYR A 80 8.90 18.15 7.48
C TYR A 80 7.50 17.67 7.06
N ILE A 81 7.11 16.43 7.38
CA ILE A 81 5.86 15.83 6.89
C ILE A 81 5.04 15.32 8.07
N ASP A 82 3.74 15.62 8.07
CA ASP A 82 2.75 14.99 8.92
C ASP A 82 1.93 13.97 8.11
N GLN A 83 1.62 12.83 8.73
CA GLN A 83 0.80 11.77 8.17
C GLN A 83 -0.38 11.42 9.06
N TYR A 84 -1.46 11.01 8.40
CA TYR A 84 -2.75 10.71 9.02
C TYR A 84 -3.26 9.39 8.47
N PHE A 85 -3.80 8.56 9.35
CA PHE A 85 -4.47 7.33 8.99
C PHE A 85 -5.76 7.21 9.76
N ALA A 86 -6.82 6.77 9.08
CA ALA A 86 -8.05 6.33 9.71
C ALA A 86 -8.61 5.13 8.96
N LYS A 87 -9.16 4.16 9.69
CA LYS A 87 -9.82 3.00 9.09
C LYS A 87 -11.01 2.58 9.94
N ALA A 88 -12.10 2.29 9.26
CA ALA A 88 -13.25 1.62 9.82
C ALA A 88 -13.44 0.32 9.06
N SER A 89 -13.40 -0.81 9.76
CA SER A 89 -13.66 -2.12 9.16
C SER A 89 -14.81 -2.82 9.84
N TYR A 90 -15.62 -3.50 9.05
CA TYR A 90 -16.76 -4.26 9.52
C TYR A 90 -16.82 -5.63 8.85
N LYS A 91 -17.25 -6.64 9.59
CA LYS A 91 -17.52 -7.98 9.07
C LYS A 91 -18.95 -8.38 9.40
N PHE A 92 -19.67 -8.86 8.39
CA PHE A 92 -21.05 -9.35 8.51
C PHE A 92 -21.34 -10.41 7.47
N ASP A 93 -22.36 -11.24 7.69
CA ASP A 93 -22.68 -12.33 6.78
C ASP A 93 -23.64 -11.88 5.67
N ILE A 94 -23.34 -12.30 4.44
CA ILE A 94 -24.24 -12.21 3.28
C ILE A 94 -24.33 -13.60 2.67
N ALA A 95 -25.56 -14.07 2.40
CA ALA A 95 -25.81 -15.39 1.81
C ALA A 95 -25.12 -16.57 2.54
N GLY A 96 -24.95 -16.47 3.87
CA GLY A 96 -24.34 -17.50 4.70
C GLY A 96 -22.80 -17.49 4.75
N SER A 97 -22.16 -16.51 4.10
CA SER A 97 -20.70 -16.35 4.10
C SER A 97 -20.30 -14.98 4.64
N PRO A 98 -19.15 -14.86 5.33
CA PRO A 98 -18.67 -13.59 5.84
C PRO A 98 -18.22 -12.67 4.70
N LEU A 99 -18.79 -11.47 4.65
CA LEU A 99 -18.27 -10.32 3.93
C LEU A 99 -17.47 -9.46 4.90
N THR A 100 -16.24 -9.14 4.53
CA THR A 100 -15.39 -8.16 5.21
C THR A 100 -15.34 -6.89 4.36
N THR A 101 -15.44 -5.73 4.99
CA THR A 101 -15.32 -4.45 4.29
C THR A 101 -14.58 -3.42 5.13
N SER A 102 -13.93 -2.46 4.48
CA SER A 102 -13.36 -1.31 5.17
C SER A 102 -13.41 -0.04 4.34
N TYR A 103 -13.57 1.09 5.02
CA TYR A 103 -13.19 2.40 4.52
C TYR A 103 -11.87 2.80 5.18
N GLN A 104 -10.96 3.36 4.38
CA GLN A 104 -9.63 3.76 4.81
C GLN A 104 -9.30 5.14 4.25
N PHE A 105 -8.68 5.97 5.07
CA PHE A 105 -8.15 7.27 4.72
C PHE A 105 -6.67 7.31 5.08
N TYR A 106 -5.86 7.72 4.12
CA TYR A 106 -4.44 8.00 4.26
C TYR A 106 -4.22 9.44 3.85
N GLY A 107 -3.61 10.26 4.70
CA GLY A 107 -3.38 11.67 4.45
C GLY A 107 -1.93 12.04 4.71
N THR A 108 -1.41 12.96 3.91
CA THR A 108 -0.04 13.48 4.04
C THR A 108 -0.06 14.99 3.82
N ARG A 109 0.70 15.72 4.63
CA ARG A 109 0.89 17.16 4.48
C ARG A 109 2.32 17.52 4.84
N ASP A 110 3.05 18.11 3.91
CA ASP A 110 4.33 18.71 4.20
C ASP A 110 4.17 20.11 4.83
N LYS A 111 5.22 20.56 5.51
CA LYS A 111 5.30 21.83 6.22
C LYS A 111 6.03 22.91 5.43
N VAL A 112 6.53 22.57 4.24
CA VAL A 112 7.20 23.46 3.32
C VAL A 112 6.15 24.08 2.39
N ASP A 113 6.25 25.37 2.12
CA ASP A 113 5.33 26.12 1.24
C ASP A 113 6.11 27.28 0.60
N ASP A 114 7.15 26.91 -0.16
CA ASP A 114 8.10 27.84 -0.76
C ASP A 114 8.38 27.54 -2.24
N ARG A 115 7.67 26.57 -2.82
CA ARG A 115 7.87 26.04 -4.18
C ARG A 115 9.28 25.53 -4.45
N SER A 116 10.01 25.13 -3.42
CA SER A 116 11.28 24.43 -3.56
C SER A 116 11.07 22.95 -3.93
N VAL A 117 12.18 22.21 -4.06
CA VAL A 117 12.11 20.76 -4.27
C VAL A 117 11.48 20.02 -3.07
N ASN A 118 11.52 20.63 -1.88
CA ASN A 118 11.00 20.05 -0.64
C ASN A 118 9.50 20.34 -0.44
N ASP A 119 8.93 21.31 -1.15
CA ASP A 119 7.50 21.57 -1.24
C ASP A 119 6.84 20.49 -2.10
N LEU A 120 6.12 19.57 -1.46
CA LEU A 120 5.61 18.36 -2.11
C LEU A 120 4.18 18.54 -2.58
N TYR A 121 3.31 19.08 -1.72
CA TYR A 121 1.88 19.08 -1.90
C TYR A 121 1.25 20.47 -1.70
N ASP A 122 0.33 20.82 -2.61
CA ASP A 122 -0.52 22.00 -2.47
C ASP A 122 -1.65 21.68 -1.45
N GLY A 123 -1.29 21.64 -0.16
CA GLY A 123 -2.17 21.32 0.95
C GLY A 123 -2.10 19.85 1.36
N THR A 124 -3.24 19.26 1.77
CA THR A 124 -3.28 17.85 2.18
C THR A 124 -3.50 16.94 0.97
N ALA A 125 -2.50 16.12 0.67
CA ALA A 125 -2.63 14.97 -0.21
C ALA A 125 -3.28 13.81 0.54
N TRP A 126 -4.03 12.98 -0.17
CA TRP A 126 -4.68 11.83 0.42
C TRP A 126 -4.94 10.71 -0.59
N LEU A 127 -5.02 9.49 -0.06
CA LEU A 127 -5.59 8.32 -0.70
C LEU A 127 -6.74 7.81 0.17
N GLN A 128 -7.89 7.57 -0.45
CA GLN A 128 -9.02 6.91 0.17
C GLN A 128 -9.22 5.55 -0.45
N ALA A 129 -9.62 4.57 0.35
CA ALA A 129 -9.89 3.22 -0.14
C ALA A 129 -11.17 2.63 0.44
N LEU A 130 -11.86 1.84 -0.39
CA LEU A 130 -12.95 0.95 -0.01
C LEU A 130 -12.56 -0.47 -0.38
N THR A 131 -12.72 -1.41 0.54
CA THR A 131 -12.41 -2.83 0.30
C THR A 131 -13.60 -3.72 0.61
N PHE A 132 -13.71 -4.82 -0.14
CA PHE A 132 -14.68 -5.89 0.05
C PHE A 132 -13.98 -7.24 -0.16
N GLY A 133 -14.05 -8.12 0.83
CA GLY A 133 -13.53 -9.49 0.77
C GLY A 133 -14.63 -10.48 1.10
N TYR A 134 -14.88 -11.44 0.22
CA TYR A 134 -15.97 -12.42 0.35
C TYR A 134 -15.51 -13.82 0.00
N ARG A 135 -15.85 -14.82 0.84
CA ARG A 135 -15.57 -16.23 0.59
C ARG A 135 -16.81 -16.95 0.08
N ALA A 136 -16.90 -17.17 -1.23
CA ALA A 136 -18.03 -17.88 -1.84
C ALA A 136 -17.81 -19.40 -1.79
N ALA A 137 -18.83 -20.13 -1.29
CA ALA A 137 -18.88 -21.59 -1.25
C ALA A 137 -17.65 -22.27 -0.61
N ASP A 138 -16.96 -21.59 0.32
CA ASP A 138 -15.73 -22.05 0.98
C ASP A 138 -14.57 -22.39 0.04
N VAL A 139 -14.63 -21.97 -1.23
CA VAL A 139 -13.62 -22.32 -2.26
C VAL A 139 -13.21 -21.14 -3.14
N VAL A 140 -14.00 -20.08 -3.25
CA VAL A 140 -13.61 -18.87 -4.00
C VAL A 140 -13.42 -17.71 -3.02
N ASP A 141 -12.21 -17.16 -2.95
CA ASP A 141 -11.95 -15.87 -2.31
C ASP A 141 -12.09 -14.76 -3.36
N LEU A 142 -13.06 -13.86 -3.15
CA LEU A 142 -13.32 -12.70 -4.00
C LEU A 142 -12.86 -11.43 -3.29
N ARG A 143 -12.22 -10.54 -4.05
CA ARG A 143 -11.80 -9.20 -3.62
C ARG A 143 -12.32 -8.17 -4.60
N LEU A 144 -12.91 -7.10 -4.07
CA LEU A 144 -13.25 -5.88 -4.81
C LEU A 144 -12.73 -4.70 -3.98
N GLU A 145 -11.83 -3.92 -4.55
CA GLU A 145 -11.19 -2.81 -3.86
C GLU A 145 -11.18 -1.59 -4.78
N GLY A 146 -11.35 -0.40 -4.23
CA GLY A 146 -11.29 0.83 -5.00
C GLY A 146 -10.49 1.89 -4.24
N THR A 147 -9.71 2.68 -4.97
CA THR A 147 -8.93 3.80 -4.45
C THR A 147 -9.30 5.10 -5.16
N TRP A 148 -9.09 6.21 -4.47
CA TRP A 148 -9.15 7.54 -5.05
C TRP A 148 -8.08 8.42 -4.42
N VAL A 149 -7.35 9.14 -5.27
CA VAL A 149 -6.20 9.96 -4.87
C VAL A 149 -6.43 11.44 -5.17
N LYS A 150 -5.94 12.27 -4.24
CA LYS A 150 -5.66 13.68 -4.45
C LYS A 150 -4.23 13.95 -4.00
N ALA A 151 -3.41 14.47 -4.90
CA ALA A 151 -2.00 14.75 -4.67
C ALA A 151 -1.56 15.97 -5.49
N ASP A 152 -2.34 17.06 -5.37
CA ASP A 152 -1.95 18.35 -5.96
C ASP A 152 -0.61 18.80 -5.38
N GLY A 153 0.26 19.38 -6.20
CA GLY A 153 1.61 19.83 -5.84
C GLY A 153 2.67 19.34 -6.82
N GLN A 154 3.94 19.51 -6.43
CA GLN A 154 5.10 19.12 -7.23
C GLN A 154 5.27 17.61 -7.33
N GLN A 155 4.90 16.87 -6.28
CA GLN A 155 5.10 15.44 -6.25
C GLN A 155 4.17 14.74 -7.26
N GLY A 156 2.90 15.15 -7.34
CA GLY A 156 1.94 14.62 -8.32
C GLY A 156 1.44 13.19 -8.07
N TYR A 157 1.78 12.58 -6.93
CA TYR A 157 1.31 11.27 -6.50
C TYR A 157 1.35 11.14 -4.97
N PHE A 158 0.55 10.21 -4.43
CA PHE A 158 0.45 9.98 -2.99
C PHE A 158 1.40 8.89 -2.49
N LEU A 159 2.11 9.14 -1.39
CA LEU A 159 2.87 8.12 -0.66
C LEU A 159 2.47 8.05 0.82
N GLN A 160 2.39 6.83 1.33
CA GLN A 160 2.25 6.50 2.76
C GLN A 160 3.58 6.62 3.53
N ARG A 161 4.57 7.36 3.03
CA ARG A 161 5.91 7.48 3.62
C ARG A 161 6.16 8.87 4.18
N MET A 162 6.76 8.97 5.37
CA MET A 162 7.08 10.26 6.01
C MET A 162 8.35 10.92 5.43
N THR A 163 9.02 10.23 4.51
CA THR A 163 10.08 10.76 3.67
C THR A 163 9.79 10.39 2.20
N PRO A 164 9.93 11.32 1.25
CA PRO A 164 9.43 11.15 -0.11
C PRO A 164 10.37 10.31 -0.99
N THR A 165 11.64 10.20 -0.61
CA THR A 165 12.65 9.56 -1.46
C THR A 165 12.51 8.04 -1.44
N TYR A 166 12.79 7.40 -2.58
CA TYR A 166 12.76 5.94 -2.67
C TYR A 166 13.69 5.30 -1.63
N ALA A 167 13.22 4.20 -1.01
CA ALA A 167 13.97 3.45 0.02
C ALA A 167 14.23 4.18 1.36
N SER A 168 13.70 5.39 1.59
CA SER A 168 14.07 6.20 2.78
C SER A 168 13.21 5.97 4.03
N SER A 169 11.94 5.61 3.87
CA SER A 169 11.07 5.15 4.96
C SER A 169 9.93 4.33 4.37
N ASN A 170 9.12 3.73 5.22
CA ASN A 170 7.88 3.08 4.83
C ASN A 170 6.76 3.31 5.86
N GLY A 171 5.52 3.32 5.42
CA GLY A 171 4.37 3.43 6.31
C GLY A 171 3.31 2.41 5.96
N ARG A 172 2.18 2.49 6.67
CA ARG A 172 1.06 1.58 6.47
C ARG A 172 0.28 1.99 5.22
N LEU A 173 0.10 1.03 4.30
CA LEU A 173 -0.88 1.07 3.22
C LEU A 173 -1.41 -0.36 3.08
N ASP A 174 -2.69 -0.56 3.41
CA ASP A 174 -3.31 -1.90 3.36
C ASP A 174 -3.68 -2.30 1.91
N ILE A 175 -3.63 -1.36 0.97
CA ILE A 175 -3.92 -1.59 -0.45
C ILE A 175 -2.65 -2.08 -1.15
N TRP A 176 -2.67 -3.35 -1.55
CA TRP A 176 -1.59 -3.99 -2.29
C TRP A 176 -2.17 -4.99 -3.29
N TRP A 177 -1.99 -4.68 -4.58
CA TRP A 177 -2.54 -5.48 -5.67
C TRP A 177 -1.47 -6.29 -6.43
N ASP A 178 -0.19 -6.05 -6.14
CA ASP A 178 0.97 -6.72 -6.78
C ASP A 178 1.03 -6.54 -8.31
N ASN A 179 0.39 -5.49 -8.85
CA ASN A 179 0.25 -5.24 -10.29
C ASN A 179 1.31 -4.27 -10.88
N ARG A 180 2.49 -4.22 -10.27
CA ARG A 180 3.61 -3.30 -10.58
C ARG A 180 3.39 -1.82 -10.30
N SER A 181 2.24 -1.25 -10.63
CA SER A 181 1.88 0.15 -10.30
C SER A 181 1.23 0.26 -8.92
N ASP A 182 1.42 1.43 -8.29
CA ASP A 182 0.77 1.82 -7.05
C ASP A 182 -0.61 2.48 -7.29
N PHE A 183 -0.93 2.84 -8.55
CA PHE A 183 -2.17 3.54 -8.95
C PHE A 183 -2.48 4.74 -8.04
N ASN A 184 -1.46 5.58 -7.86
CA ASN A 184 -1.42 6.63 -6.85
C ASN A 184 -1.17 8.04 -7.40
N ALA A 185 -1.37 8.27 -8.69
CA ALA A 185 -1.20 9.59 -9.30
C ALA A 185 -2.31 10.57 -8.86
N ASN A 186 -2.04 11.86 -9.00
CA ASN A 186 -3.02 12.89 -8.62
C ASN A 186 -4.34 12.71 -9.38
N GLY A 187 -5.47 12.71 -8.67
CA GLY A 187 -6.81 12.60 -9.28
C GLY A 187 -7.22 11.17 -9.67
N GLU A 188 -6.28 10.23 -9.64
CA GLU A 188 -6.46 8.86 -10.08
C GLU A 188 -7.51 8.15 -9.23
N LYS A 189 -8.40 7.42 -9.91
CA LYS A 189 -9.34 6.48 -9.31
C LYS A 189 -9.02 5.12 -9.88
N ALA A 190 -8.93 4.11 -9.03
CA ALA A 190 -8.67 2.75 -9.48
C ALA A 190 -9.65 1.76 -8.86
N VAL A 191 -9.98 0.71 -9.60
CA VAL A 191 -10.80 -0.40 -9.13
C VAL A 191 -10.07 -1.70 -9.43
N PHE A 192 -9.91 -2.51 -8.39
CA PHE A 192 -9.36 -3.86 -8.43
C PHE A 192 -10.47 -4.88 -8.23
N PHE A 193 -10.47 -5.91 -9.08
CA PHE A 193 -11.25 -7.13 -8.87
C PHE A 193 -10.33 -8.34 -8.94
N GLY A 194 -10.44 -9.26 -7.97
CA GLY A 194 -9.65 -10.48 -7.93
C GLY A 194 -10.42 -11.68 -7.41
N ALA A 195 -10.06 -12.86 -7.93
CA ALA A 195 -10.60 -14.13 -7.47
C ALA A 195 -9.47 -15.17 -7.31
N MET A 196 -9.48 -15.89 -6.19
CA MET A 196 -8.64 -17.08 -5.97
C MET A 196 -9.55 -18.29 -5.72
N TYR A 197 -9.27 -19.40 -6.40
CA TYR A 197 -10.02 -20.65 -6.29
C TYR A 197 -9.15 -21.75 -5.67
N ASP A 198 -9.65 -22.30 -4.56
CA ASP A 198 -9.09 -23.46 -3.85
C ASP A 198 -9.49 -24.75 -4.56
N LEU A 199 -8.50 -25.49 -5.04
CA LEU A 199 -8.69 -26.70 -5.85
C LEU A 199 -8.90 -27.97 -5.00
N LYS A 200 -9.15 -27.85 -3.68
CA LYS A 200 -9.42 -29.00 -2.80
C LYS A 200 -10.56 -29.91 -3.29
N ASN A 201 -11.59 -29.36 -3.95
CA ASN A 201 -12.73 -30.12 -4.47
C ASN A 201 -12.38 -30.94 -5.74
N TRP A 202 -11.17 -30.78 -6.27
CA TRP A 202 -10.66 -31.48 -7.46
C TRP A 202 -9.57 -32.51 -7.11
N ASN A 203 -9.50 -32.97 -5.85
CA ASN A 203 -8.42 -33.81 -5.34
C ASN A 203 -7.02 -33.18 -5.48
N LEU A 204 -6.94 -31.85 -5.46
CA LEU A 204 -5.70 -31.08 -5.50
C LEU A 204 -5.56 -30.21 -4.25
N PRO A 205 -5.54 -30.81 -3.04
CA PRO A 205 -5.40 -30.04 -1.81
C PRO A 205 -4.07 -29.27 -1.78
N GLY A 206 -4.11 -28.03 -1.31
CA GLY A 206 -2.96 -27.13 -1.28
C GLY A 206 -2.73 -26.36 -2.57
N PHE A 207 -3.39 -26.71 -3.67
CA PHE A 207 -3.38 -25.92 -4.89
C PHE A 207 -4.45 -24.84 -4.87
N ALA A 208 -4.08 -23.64 -5.32
CA ALA A 208 -5.02 -22.58 -5.64
C ALA A 208 -4.59 -21.83 -6.89
N ILE A 209 -5.54 -21.36 -7.68
CA ILE A 209 -5.29 -20.53 -8.86
C ILE A 209 -6.15 -19.27 -8.79
N GLY A 210 -5.69 -18.19 -9.40
CA GLY A 210 -6.50 -16.98 -9.44
C GLY A 210 -6.11 -16.02 -10.54
N ALA A 211 -6.97 -15.02 -10.70
CA ALA A 211 -6.76 -13.93 -11.61
C ALA A 211 -7.26 -12.63 -10.96
N SER A 212 -6.65 -11.53 -11.35
CA SER A 212 -7.12 -10.19 -10.97
C SER A 212 -6.97 -9.21 -12.12
N TYR A 213 -7.72 -8.11 -12.02
CA TYR A 213 -7.69 -7.00 -12.96
C TYR A 213 -7.81 -5.68 -12.20
N VAL A 214 -7.04 -4.69 -12.62
CA VAL A 214 -7.13 -3.29 -12.20
C VAL A 214 -7.39 -2.43 -13.42
N TYR A 215 -8.30 -1.49 -13.25
CA TYR A 215 -8.45 -0.37 -14.16
C TYR A 215 -8.46 0.93 -13.37
N ALA A 216 -7.67 1.90 -13.83
CA ALA A 216 -7.53 3.20 -13.23
C ALA A 216 -7.63 4.31 -14.27
N TRP A 217 -8.20 5.44 -13.87
CA TRP A 217 -8.50 6.56 -14.75
C TRP A 217 -8.37 7.90 -14.02
N ASP A 218 -8.37 8.98 -14.81
CA ASP A 218 -8.16 10.36 -14.34
C ASP A 218 -6.80 10.60 -13.66
N ALA A 219 -5.79 9.75 -13.90
CA ALA A 219 -4.44 10.03 -13.43
C ALA A 219 -3.94 11.32 -14.08
N LYS A 220 -3.59 12.31 -13.25
CA LYS A 220 -3.07 13.62 -13.67
C LYS A 220 -1.62 13.74 -13.20
N PRO A 221 -0.81 14.52 -13.93
CA PRO A 221 0.55 14.80 -13.48
C PRO A 221 0.54 15.74 -12.27
N ALA A 222 1.73 16.01 -11.74
CA ALA A 222 1.99 17.13 -10.85
C ALA A 222 1.33 18.43 -11.32
N THR A 223 0.80 19.24 -10.40
CA THR A 223 0.11 20.51 -10.75
C THR A 223 1.10 21.60 -11.15
N TRP A 224 2.35 21.46 -10.71
CA TRP A 224 3.49 22.28 -11.08
C TRP A 224 4.78 21.48 -10.99
N GLN A 225 5.83 21.92 -11.70
CA GLN A 225 7.16 21.33 -11.61
C GLN A 225 8.21 22.43 -11.68
N SER A 226 9.27 22.33 -10.87
CA SER A 226 10.41 23.24 -10.94
C SER A 226 11.20 23.14 -12.25
N ASN A 227 11.24 21.96 -12.87
CA ASN A 227 11.94 21.71 -14.13
C ASN A 227 11.12 20.74 -15.01
N PRO A 228 10.09 21.21 -15.72
CA PRO A 228 9.23 20.36 -16.54
C PRO A 228 9.98 19.84 -17.77
N ASP A 229 9.76 18.57 -18.10
CA ASP A 229 10.25 17.99 -19.34
C ASP A 229 9.34 18.34 -20.55
N ALA A 230 9.74 17.89 -21.74
CA ALA A 230 9.00 18.17 -22.97
C ALA A 230 7.62 17.50 -23.07
N TYR A 231 7.31 16.55 -22.18
CA TYR A 231 6.05 15.80 -22.15
C TYR A 231 5.04 16.37 -21.15
N TYR A 232 5.45 17.32 -20.31
CA TYR A 232 4.62 17.90 -19.27
C TYR A 232 3.45 18.71 -19.83
N ASP A 233 2.24 18.23 -19.56
CA ASP A 233 0.99 18.97 -19.76
C ASP A 233 0.08 18.72 -18.56
N LYS A 234 -0.11 19.75 -17.73
CA LYS A 234 -0.92 19.70 -16.51
C LYS A 234 -2.38 19.28 -16.72
N ASN A 235 -2.89 19.35 -17.95
CA ASN A 235 -4.26 18.98 -18.28
C ASN A 235 -4.35 17.57 -18.90
N ARG A 236 -3.21 16.95 -19.21
CA ARG A 236 -3.18 15.59 -19.75
C ARG A 236 -3.59 14.63 -18.64
N THR A 237 -4.45 13.69 -19.00
CA THR A 237 -4.80 12.56 -18.15
C THR A 237 -4.33 11.28 -18.80
N ILE A 238 -4.04 10.26 -18.00
CA ILE A 238 -3.77 8.91 -18.47
C ILE A 238 -4.66 7.91 -17.74
N GLU A 239 -4.73 6.72 -18.31
CA GLU A 239 -5.41 5.55 -17.77
C GLU A 239 -4.35 4.48 -17.51
N GLU A 240 -4.53 3.66 -16.49
CA GLU A 240 -3.65 2.52 -16.21
C GLU A 240 -4.49 1.26 -16.11
N SER A 241 -3.94 0.13 -16.55
CA SER A 241 -4.57 -1.16 -16.36
C SER A 241 -3.56 -2.25 -16.12
N ALA A 242 -3.97 -3.27 -15.37
CA ALA A 242 -3.14 -4.45 -15.21
C ALA A 242 -4.00 -5.69 -15.02
N TYR A 243 -3.49 -6.84 -15.46
CA TYR A 243 -4.04 -8.13 -15.05
C TYR A 243 -2.95 -9.01 -14.48
N SER A 244 -3.32 -9.85 -13.51
CA SER A 244 -2.42 -10.85 -12.94
C SER A 244 -3.03 -12.23 -12.94
N LEU A 245 -2.15 -13.23 -13.00
CA LEU A 245 -2.45 -14.65 -12.87
C LEU A 245 -1.59 -15.23 -11.75
N ASP A 246 -2.22 -15.93 -10.83
CA ASP A 246 -1.58 -16.55 -9.68
C ASP A 246 -1.80 -18.06 -9.69
N ALA A 247 -0.74 -18.82 -9.40
CA ALA A 247 -0.80 -20.24 -9.08
C ALA A 247 0.01 -20.50 -7.82
N VAL A 248 -0.64 -21.12 -6.82
CA VAL A 248 -0.05 -21.42 -5.52
C VAL A 248 -0.16 -22.91 -5.24
N TYR A 249 0.90 -23.50 -4.72
CA TYR A 249 0.89 -24.84 -4.16
C TYR A 249 1.57 -24.85 -2.79
N THR A 250 0.87 -25.34 -1.76
CA THR A 250 1.46 -25.58 -0.44
C THR A 250 1.57 -27.08 -0.19
N ILE A 251 2.75 -27.57 0.20
CA ILE A 251 2.95 -28.99 0.52
C ILE A 251 2.13 -29.36 1.76
N GLN A 252 1.28 -30.37 1.62
CA GLN A 252 0.30 -30.75 2.64
C GLN A 252 0.87 -31.65 3.76
N ASP A 253 1.88 -32.48 3.46
CA ASP A 253 2.44 -33.43 4.42
C ASP A 253 3.93 -33.75 4.15
N GLY A 254 4.56 -34.45 5.10
CA GLY A 254 5.95 -34.88 5.04
C GLY A 254 6.95 -33.82 5.51
N ARG A 255 8.23 -34.05 5.23
CA ARG A 255 9.35 -33.22 5.75
C ARG A 255 9.36 -31.78 5.26
N ALA A 256 8.67 -31.51 4.15
CA ALA A 256 8.58 -30.18 3.55
C ALA A 256 7.17 -29.56 3.72
N LYS A 257 6.31 -30.15 4.58
CA LYS A 257 4.97 -29.63 4.88
C LYS A 257 5.02 -28.14 5.19
N GLY A 258 4.10 -27.39 4.60
CA GLY A 258 4.01 -25.94 4.73
C GLY A 258 4.91 -25.15 3.76
N THR A 259 5.79 -25.82 2.99
CA THR A 259 6.52 -25.14 1.91
C THR A 259 5.55 -24.70 0.83
N MET A 260 5.59 -23.41 0.51
CA MET A 260 4.75 -22.77 -0.51
C MET A 260 5.56 -22.50 -1.77
N PHE A 261 4.96 -22.81 -2.91
CA PHE A 261 5.39 -22.40 -4.24
C PHE A 261 4.34 -21.44 -4.77
N LYS A 262 4.74 -20.23 -5.15
CA LYS A 262 3.85 -19.24 -5.77
C LYS A 262 4.45 -18.79 -7.09
N LEU A 263 3.70 -18.95 -8.17
CA LEU A 263 3.94 -18.32 -9.45
C LEU A 263 2.96 -17.16 -9.59
N HIS A 264 3.49 -15.99 -9.88
CA HIS A 264 2.72 -14.78 -10.13
C HIS A 264 3.17 -14.19 -11.45
N PHE A 265 2.23 -13.91 -12.34
CA PHE A 265 2.43 -13.19 -13.58
C PHE A 265 1.61 -11.91 -13.53
N THR A 266 2.15 -10.81 -14.02
CA THR A 266 1.40 -9.57 -14.22
C THR A 266 1.81 -8.87 -15.50
N GLU A 267 0.82 -8.30 -16.18
CA GLU A 267 0.98 -7.37 -17.30
C GLU A 267 0.39 -6.04 -16.87
N TYR A 268 1.18 -4.97 -17.00
CA TYR A 268 0.79 -3.61 -16.68
C TYR A 268 0.93 -2.72 -17.92
N ASP A 269 -0.03 -1.84 -18.13
CA ASP A 269 -0.14 -0.92 -19.27
C ASP A 269 -0.59 0.47 -18.77
N ASN A 270 0.14 1.52 -19.15
CA ASN A 270 -0.16 2.90 -18.75
C ASN A 270 -0.87 3.73 -19.84
N HIS A 271 -1.21 3.08 -20.96
CA HIS A 271 -1.94 3.62 -22.12
C HIS A 271 -1.35 4.93 -22.68
N SER A 272 -0.04 5.14 -22.56
CA SER A 272 0.61 6.39 -22.95
C SER A 272 2.03 6.20 -23.51
N ASP A 273 2.44 7.12 -24.38
CA ASP A 273 3.84 7.19 -24.87
C ASP A 273 4.75 8.05 -23.98
N ILE A 274 4.35 8.35 -22.74
CA ILE A 274 5.14 9.19 -21.82
C ILE A 274 6.28 8.33 -21.24
N PRO A 275 7.56 8.73 -21.37
CA PRO A 275 8.66 7.98 -20.78
C PRO A 275 8.45 7.76 -19.27
N SER A 276 8.97 6.65 -18.73
CA SER A 276 8.84 6.34 -17.31
C SER A 276 9.26 7.52 -16.44
N TRP A 277 8.42 7.85 -15.46
CA TRP A 277 8.60 8.97 -14.52
C TRP A 277 8.59 10.37 -15.16
N GLY A 278 8.20 10.49 -16.43
CA GLY A 278 8.17 11.72 -17.20
C GLY A 278 6.80 12.40 -17.23
N GLY A 279 6.73 13.58 -17.86
CA GLY A 279 5.48 14.31 -18.09
C GLY A 279 4.77 14.80 -16.83
N GLY A 280 5.49 14.84 -15.70
CA GLY A 280 4.94 15.15 -14.38
C GLY A 280 4.30 13.97 -13.64
N TYR A 281 4.39 12.76 -14.19
CA TYR A 281 3.95 11.53 -13.53
C TYR A 281 5.10 10.88 -12.75
N GLY A 282 5.41 11.43 -11.58
CA GLY A 282 6.59 11.04 -10.81
C GLY A 282 6.58 9.61 -10.24
N ASN A 283 5.45 8.89 -10.33
CA ASN A 283 5.34 7.50 -9.90
C ASN A 283 4.64 6.56 -10.92
N ILE A 284 4.62 6.93 -12.20
CA ILE A 284 4.11 6.07 -13.29
C ILE A 284 5.28 5.71 -14.22
N PHE A 285 5.31 4.46 -14.66
CA PHE A 285 6.34 3.93 -15.56
C PHE A 285 5.70 3.31 -16.81
N GLN A 286 6.51 3.07 -17.84
CA GLN A 286 6.06 2.41 -19.07
C GLN A 286 5.64 0.95 -18.85
N ASP A 287 4.89 0.42 -19.80
CA ASP A 287 4.34 -0.93 -19.78
C ASP A 287 5.37 -1.98 -19.35
N GLU A 288 4.94 -2.90 -18.49
CA GLU A 288 5.83 -3.90 -17.92
C GLU A 288 5.17 -5.27 -17.82
N ARG A 289 5.95 -6.30 -18.12
CA ARG A 289 5.63 -7.70 -17.87
C ARG A 289 6.54 -8.23 -16.80
N ASP A 290 5.96 -8.82 -15.77
CA ASP A 290 6.72 -9.36 -14.66
C ASP A 290 6.26 -10.78 -14.29
N VAL A 291 7.24 -11.63 -13.97
CA VAL A 291 7.03 -13.02 -13.55
C VAL A 291 7.83 -13.25 -12.27
N LYS A 292 7.13 -13.55 -11.19
CA LYS A 292 7.72 -13.89 -9.90
C LYS A 292 7.46 -15.36 -9.59
N PHE A 293 8.54 -16.12 -9.39
CA PHE A 293 8.46 -17.45 -8.78
C PHE A 293 9.07 -17.41 -7.39
N MET A 294 8.24 -17.72 -6.39
CA MET A 294 8.60 -17.65 -4.98
C MET A 294 8.50 -19.04 -4.35
N VAL A 295 9.51 -19.39 -3.57
CA VAL A 295 9.53 -20.60 -2.74
C VAL A 295 9.73 -20.17 -1.29
N ILE A 296 8.77 -20.50 -0.43
CA ILE A 296 8.77 -20.12 0.98
C ILE A 296 8.69 -21.39 1.82
N ALA A 297 9.78 -21.74 2.51
CA ALA A 297 9.86 -22.90 3.38
C ALA A 297 9.92 -22.45 4.85
N PRO A 298 8.78 -22.39 5.57
CA PRO A 298 8.79 -22.07 6.98
C PRO A 298 9.43 -23.20 7.79
N PHE A 299 10.22 -22.84 8.79
CA PHE A 299 10.79 -23.78 9.75
C PHE A 299 10.77 -23.16 11.14
N THR A 300 10.80 -24.02 12.15
CA THR A 300 10.73 -23.62 13.55
C THR A 300 11.90 -24.27 14.27
N ILE A 301 12.68 -23.47 14.99
CA ILE A 301 13.85 -23.94 15.76
C ILE A 301 13.47 -24.25 17.22
N PHE A 302 12.34 -23.71 17.71
CA PHE A 302 11.88 -23.83 19.10
C PHE A 302 10.37 -24.02 19.19
#